data_AF-A0A972R280-F1
#
_entry.id   AF-A0A972R280-F1
#
_cell.length_a   1.000
_cell.length_b   1.000
_cell.length_c   1.000
_cell.angle_alpha   90.00
_cell.angle_beta   90.00
_cell.angle_gamma   90.00
#
_symmetry.space_group_name_H-M   'P 1'
#
loop_
_entity.id
_entity.type
_entity.pdbx_description
1 polymer ?
#
loop_
_entity_poly.entity_id
_entity_poly.type
_entity_poly.pdbx_seq_one_letter_code
_entity_poly.pdbx_strand_id
1 'polypeptide(L)'
;MAKRVFDSLKSLLNRAGFTREEQNVLLFFIALIIIGSGYRLVERWSAPDPEDFAREYQVAESLFHRPPDPSSQLVTSSFSETGNPHDSLKPRKKKSKSNSTLQPHSININAAGQSELEALPGIGPATAKKIIRFREQVGRFKKPSDIKKVKGIGDKKFKKIEPFITTK
;
A
#
# COMPACT_ATOMS: atom_id res chain seq x y z
N MET A 1 31.32 -1.88 -13.85
CA MET A 1 30.86 -2.81 -14.91
C MET A 1 30.10 -2.08 -16.03
N ALA A 2 29.07 -1.29 -15.71
CA ALA A 2 28.25 -0.57 -16.70
C ALA A 2 29.03 0.37 -17.65
N LYS A 3 30.05 1.09 -17.15
CA LYS A 3 30.87 1.99 -17.98
C LYS A 3 31.59 1.25 -19.12
N ARG A 4 32.15 0.07 -18.84
CA ARG A 4 32.86 -0.77 -19.83
C ARG A 4 31.91 -1.26 -20.93
N VAL A 5 30.69 -1.66 -20.56
CA VAL A 5 29.66 -2.11 -21.51
C VAL A 5 29.23 -0.97 -22.43
N PHE A 6 29.04 0.23 -21.88
CA PHE A 6 28.69 1.42 -22.64
C PHE A 6 29.79 1.83 -23.62
N ASP A 7 31.05 1.77 -23.20
CA ASP A 7 32.20 2.09 -24.05
C ASP A 7 32.35 1.07 -25.20
N SER A 8 32.15 -0.22 -24.91
CA SER A 8 32.10 -1.27 -25.94
C SER A 8 30.96 -1.05 -26.94
N LEU A 9 29.74 -0.70 -26.48
CA LEU A 9 28.61 -0.41 -27.35
C LEU A 9 28.84 0.80 -28.25
N LYS A 10 29.41 1.89 -27.71
CA LYS A 10 29.78 3.06 -28.51
C LYS A 10 30.80 2.72 -29.59
N SER A 11 31.82 1.93 -29.25
CA SER A 11 32.81 1.51 -30.24
C SER A 11 32.24 0.65 -31.37
N LEU A 12 31.24 -0.21 -31.07
CA LEU A 12 30.57 -1.03 -32.07
C LEU A 12 29.68 -0.20 -32.99
N LEU A 13 28.95 0.77 -32.44
CA LEU A 13 28.10 1.66 -33.25
C LEU A 13 28.93 2.60 -34.12
N ASN A 14 30.09 3.04 -33.63
CA ASN A 14 31.04 3.82 -34.41
C ASN A 14 31.63 3.02 -35.57
N ARG A 15 31.90 1.71 -35.37
CA ARG A 15 32.34 0.80 -36.43
C ARG A 15 31.26 0.54 -37.49
N ALA A 16 30.00 0.63 -37.09
CA ALA A 16 28.85 0.49 -37.99
C ALA A 16 28.50 1.79 -38.74
N GLY A 17 29.26 2.87 -38.56
CA GLY A 17 29.08 4.13 -39.28
C GLY A 17 28.03 5.09 -38.70
N PHE A 18 27.45 4.78 -37.52
CA PHE A 18 26.47 5.66 -36.88
C PHE A 18 27.14 6.91 -36.31
N THR A 19 26.50 8.06 -36.50
CA THR A 19 26.99 9.35 -35.98
C THR A 19 26.84 9.44 -34.45
N ARG A 20 27.55 10.37 -33.81
CA ARG A 20 27.50 10.54 -32.34
C ARG A 20 26.09 10.85 -31.82
N GLU A 21 25.30 11.57 -32.61
CA GLU A 21 23.93 11.93 -32.24
C GLU A 21 23.00 10.71 -32.33
N GLU A 22 23.08 9.94 -33.42
CA GLU A 22 22.32 8.70 -33.58
C GLU A 22 22.70 7.65 -32.54
N GLN A 23 23.99 7.55 -32.17
CA GLN A 23 24.45 6.66 -31.10
C GLN A 23 23.81 6.97 -29.75
N ASN A 24 23.71 8.25 -29.39
CA ASN A 24 23.10 8.65 -28.13
C ASN A 24 21.59 8.38 -28.13
N VAL A 25 20.93 8.60 -29.27
CA VAL A 25 19.50 8.28 -29.46
C VAL A 25 19.27 6.78 -29.33
N LEU A 26 20.06 5.95 -30.02
CA LEU A 26 19.92 4.49 -29.98
C LEU A 26 20.20 3.92 -28.58
N LEU A 27 21.21 4.43 -27.88
CA LEU A 27 21.52 4.01 -26.51
C LEU A 27 20.39 4.39 -25.54
N PHE A 28 19.72 5.53 -25.75
CA PHE A 28 18.55 5.92 -24.98
C PHE A 28 17.38 4.95 -25.19
N PHE A 29 17.10 4.55 -26.44
CA PHE A 29 16.07 3.56 -26.74
C PHE A 29 16.39 2.18 -26.16
N ILE A 30 17.63 1.70 -26.26
CA ILE A 30 18.05 0.42 -25.64
C ILE A 30 17.87 0.48 -24.12
N ALA A 31 18.24 1.60 -23.49
CA ALA A 31 18.02 1.81 -22.06
C ALA A 31 16.52 1.79 -21.71
N LEU A 32 15.67 2.46 -22.50
CA LEU A 32 14.22 2.44 -22.32
C LEU A 32 13.63 1.04 -22.48
N ILE A 33 14.13 0.25 -23.42
CA ILE A 33 13.69 -1.14 -23.62
C ILE A 33 14.09 -1.98 -22.42
N ILE A 34 15.34 -1.91 -21.93
CA ILE A 34 15.80 -2.68 -20.76
C ILE A 34 15.01 -2.30 -19.50
N ILE A 35 14.78 -0.99 -19.30
CA ILE A 35 14.01 -0.48 -18.18
C ILE A 35 12.54 -0.93 -18.31
N GLY A 36 11.93 -0.76 -19.48
CA GLY A 36 10.55 -1.13 -19.77
C GLY A 36 10.29 -2.64 -19.68
N SER A 37 11.18 -3.46 -20.26
CA SER A 37 11.13 -4.93 -20.17
C SER A 37 11.42 -5.42 -18.76
N GLY A 38 12.31 -4.74 -18.03
CA GLY A 38 12.59 -5.00 -16.62
C GLY A 38 11.36 -4.78 -15.73
N TYR A 39 10.56 -3.74 -16.01
CA TYR A 39 9.30 -3.52 -15.30
C TYR A 39 8.24 -4.59 -15.61
N ARG A 40 8.19 -5.10 -16.85
CA ARG A 40 7.24 -6.15 -17.27
C ARG A 40 7.54 -7.51 -16.64
N LEU A 41 8.79 -7.75 -16.24
CA LEU A 41 9.21 -9.03 -15.62
C LEU A 41 8.92 -9.08 -14.11
N VAL A 42 8.93 -7.95 -13.41
CA VAL A 42 8.65 -7.88 -11.97
C VAL A 42 7.16 -8.11 -11.63
N GLU A 43 6.23 -7.83 -12.56
CA GLU A 43 4.81 -8.13 -12.36
C GLU A 43 4.46 -9.62 -12.50
N ARG A 44 5.29 -10.41 -13.20
CA ARG A 44 5.08 -11.86 -13.39
C ARG A 44 5.45 -12.68 -12.13
N TRP A 45 6.23 -12.11 -11.22
CA TRP A 45 6.75 -12.80 -10.03
C TRP A 45 6.02 -12.41 -8.72
N SER A 46 5.05 -11.49 -8.80
CA SER A 46 4.25 -11.06 -7.65
C SER A 46 2.75 -11.01 -7.99
N ALA A 47 2.30 -11.91 -8.88
CA ALA A 47 0.89 -12.26 -8.95
C ALA A 47 0.61 -13.20 -7.77
N PRO A 48 -0.25 -12.82 -6.80
CA PRO A 48 -0.67 -13.75 -5.76
C PRO A 48 -1.40 -14.93 -6.42
N ASP A 49 -1.18 -16.14 -5.92
CA ASP A 49 -1.81 -17.33 -6.49
C ASP A 49 -3.35 -17.13 -6.53
N PRO A 50 -4.01 -17.42 -7.68
CA PRO A 50 -5.45 -17.21 -7.83
C PRO A 50 -6.30 -17.96 -6.78
N GLU A 51 -5.75 -19.02 -6.19
CA GLU A 51 -6.44 -19.83 -5.17
C GLU A 51 -6.62 -19.11 -3.83
N ASP A 52 -5.69 -18.23 -3.44
CA ASP A 52 -5.78 -17.50 -2.17
C ASP A 52 -6.95 -16.51 -2.17
N PHE A 53 -7.21 -15.85 -3.30
CA PHE A 53 -8.35 -14.95 -3.45
C PHE A 53 -9.69 -15.69 -3.45
N ALA A 54 -9.75 -16.87 -4.06
CA ALA A 54 -10.99 -17.66 -4.15
C ALA A 54 -11.50 -18.10 -2.77
N ARG A 55 -10.59 -18.45 -1.84
CA ARG A 55 -10.95 -18.88 -0.49
C ARG A 55 -11.52 -17.75 0.36
N GLU A 56 -10.97 -16.54 0.25
CA GLU A 56 -11.44 -15.41 1.04
C GLU A 56 -12.84 -14.94 0.61
N TYR A 57 -13.16 -15.02 -0.69
CA TYR A 57 -14.52 -14.76 -1.19
C TYR A 57 -15.53 -15.83 -0.74
N GLN A 58 -15.17 -17.12 -0.80
CA GLN A 58 -16.07 -18.19 -0.37
C GLN A 58 -16.36 -18.17 1.15
N VAL A 59 -15.36 -17.80 1.95
CA VAL A 59 -15.53 -17.62 3.41
C VAL A 59 -16.41 -16.40 3.72
N ALA A 60 -16.24 -15.29 3.00
CA ALA A 60 -17.07 -14.11 3.18
C ALA A 60 -18.55 -14.35 2.80
N GLU A 61 -18.81 -15.16 1.77
CA GLU A 61 -20.15 -15.49 1.30
C GLU A 61 -20.87 -16.47 2.24
N SER A 62 -20.16 -17.49 2.74
CA SER A 62 -20.71 -18.41 3.76
C SER A 62 -21.03 -17.74 5.11
N LEU A 63 -20.37 -16.62 5.44
CA LEU A 63 -20.70 -15.81 6.62
C LEU A 63 -21.98 -14.97 6.47
N PHE A 64 -22.36 -14.61 5.24
CA PHE A 64 -23.56 -13.81 4.97
C PHE A 64 -24.83 -14.66 4.77
N HIS A 65 -24.69 -15.95 4.46
CA HIS A 65 -25.80 -16.90 4.32
C HIS A 65 -25.90 -17.89 5.48
N ARG A 66 -25.82 -17.43 6.73
CA ARG A 66 -26.39 -18.21 7.83
C ARG A 66 -27.92 -18.10 7.72
N PRO A 67 -28.66 -19.18 7.41
CA PRO A 67 -30.11 -19.13 7.47
C PRO A 67 -30.53 -18.71 8.89
N PRO A 68 -31.60 -17.90 9.06
CA PRO A 68 -32.13 -17.65 10.38
C PRO A 68 -32.44 -19.00 11.03
N ASP A 69 -31.84 -19.27 12.18
CA ASP A 69 -32.05 -20.52 12.92
C ASP A 69 -33.57 -20.73 13.09
N PRO A 70 -34.14 -21.86 12.66
CA PRO A 70 -35.59 -22.12 12.78
C PRO A 70 -36.06 -22.16 14.25
N SER A 71 -35.13 -22.24 15.20
CA SER A 71 -35.37 -22.13 16.64
C SER A 71 -35.79 -20.72 17.11
N SER A 72 -35.82 -19.72 16.22
CA SER A 72 -36.21 -18.34 16.56
C SER A 72 -37.73 -18.09 16.61
N GLN A 73 -38.57 -19.08 16.26
CA GLN A 73 -40.02 -18.89 16.17
C GLN A 73 -40.82 -19.26 17.44
N LEU A 74 -40.16 -19.56 18.56
CA LEU A 74 -40.84 -19.91 19.82
C LEU A 74 -40.51 -18.96 20.96
N VAL A 75 -40.57 -17.65 20.73
CA VAL A 75 -40.66 -16.68 21.83
C VAL A 75 -41.57 -15.51 21.43
N THR A 76 -42.86 -15.81 21.23
CA THR A 76 -43.93 -14.81 21.23
C THR A 76 -45.10 -15.35 22.04
N SER A 77 -44.84 -15.65 23.31
CA SER A 77 -45.85 -15.61 24.36
C SER A 77 -45.11 -15.56 25.69
N SER A 78 -45.57 -14.71 26.60
CA SER A 78 -44.99 -14.46 27.94
C SER A 78 -43.94 -13.35 28.00
N PHE A 79 -44.38 -12.13 27.67
CA PHE A 79 -43.91 -10.95 28.39
C PHE A 79 -44.63 -10.95 29.75
N SER A 80 -43.90 -11.22 30.82
CA SER A 80 -44.29 -10.84 32.17
C SER A 80 -43.03 -10.41 32.90
N GLU A 81 -43.09 -9.19 33.43
CA GLU A 81 -42.08 -8.49 34.21
C GLU A 81 -41.38 -9.38 35.24
N THR A 82 -40.11 -9.10 35.54
CA THR A 82 -39.71 -8.47 36.82
C THR A 82 -38.18 -8.52 36.96
N GLY A 83 -37.57 -7.38 37.28
CA GLY A 83 -36.36 -7.32 38.11
C GLY A 83 -35.02 -7.42 37.38
N ASN A 84 -34.47 -6.27 37.01
CA ASN A 84 -33.05 -6.11 36.69
C ASN A 84 -32.29 -5.78 38.00
N PRO A 85 -31.26 -6.56 38.38
CA PRO A 85 -30.02 -5.90 38.83
C PRO A 85 -28.75 -6.68 38.45
N HIS A 86 -27.76 -5.95 37.92
CA HIS A 86 -26.35 -6.34 37.78
C HIS A 86 -26.09 -7.53 36.80
N ASP A 87 -25.01 -7.68 36.05
CA ASP A 87 -23.66 -7.15 36.15
C ASP A 87 -22.94 -7.36 34.80
N SER A 88 -22.07 -6.41 34.45
CA SER A 88 -20.75 -6.66 33.87
C SER A 88 -20.52 -7.35 32.50
N LEU A 89 -19.95 -6.49 31.62
CA LEU A 89 -18.88 -6.74 30.63
C LEU A 89 -19.28 -7.07 29.18
N LYS A 90 -19.70 -6.02 28.47
CA LYS A 90 -19.73 -5.94 27.00
C LYS A 90 -18.38 -5.45 26.46
N PRO A 91 -17.66 -6.15 25.54
CA PRO A 91 -16.55 -5.53 24.84
C PRO A 91 -17.13 -4.58 23.79
N ARG A 92 -17.18 -3.30 24.16
CA ARG A 92 -17.56 -2.17 23.31
C ARG A 92 -16.53 -2.03 22.19
N LYS A 93 -16.80 -2.56 20.99
CA LYS A 93 -16.18 -2.11 19.74
C LYS A 93 -16.50 -0.62 19.55
N LYS A 94 -15.64 0.26 20.08
CA LYS A 94 -15.67 1.69 19.80
C LYS A 94 -15.24 1.89 18.34
N LYS A 95 -16.21 1.95 17.43
CA LYS A 95 -16.09 2.78 16.23
C LYS A 95 -15.99 4.23 16.69
N SER A 96 -14.78 4.70 17.00
CA SER A 96 -14.54 6.13 17.15
C SER A 96 -14.38 6.72 15.75
N LYS A 97 -15.51 7.13 15.16
CA LYS A 97 -15.54 8.32 14.30
C LYS A 97 -15.09 9.48 15.21
N SER A 98 -13.78 9.67 15.32
CA SER A 98 -13.22 10.89 15.87
C SER A 98 -13.00 11.81 14.67
N ASN A 99 -13.66 12.96 14.67
CA ASN A 99 -13.23 14.10 13.87
C ASN A 99 -11.89 14.55 14.46
N SER A 100 -10.83 13.79 14.20
CA SER A 100 -9.49 14.09 14.68
C SER A 100 -8.90 15.09 13.72
N THR A 101 -8.98 16.36 14.10
CA THR A 101 -8.04 17.39 13.65
C THR A 101 -6.64 16.79 13.80
N LEU A 102 -6.02 16.39 12.69
CA LEU A 102 -4.68 15.81 12.71
C LEU A 102 -3.77 16.85 13.33
N GLN A 103 -3.25 16.54 14.52
CA GLN A 103 -2.27 17.41 15.14
C GLN A 103 -1.01 17.39 14.27
N PRO A 104 -0.37 18.55 14.05
CA PRO A 104 0.89 18.60 13.31
C PRO A 104 1.90 17.66 13.98
N HIS A 105 2.57 16.82 13.18
CA HIS A 105 3.56 15.80 13.55
C HIS A 105 3.07 14.54 14.28
N SER A 106 1.82 14.12 14.08
CA SER A 106 1.24 12.98 14.81
C SER A 106 1.65 11.60 14.30
N ILE A 107 2.04 11.44 13.03
CA ILE A 107 2.20 10.10 12.43
C ILE A 107 3.66 9.76 12.18
N ASN A 108 4.17 8.75 12.90
CA ASN A 108 5.52 8.24 12.69
C ASN A 108 5.57 7.29 11.49
N ILE A 109 6.16 7.71 10.36
CA ILE A 109 6.16 6.90 9.13
C ILE A 109 6.99 5.61 9.23
N ASN A 110 7.91 5.55 10.20
CA ASN A 110 8.73 4.36 10.45
C ASN A 110 8.00 3.28 11.25
N ALA A 111 6.99 3.66 12.03
CA ALA A 111 6.26 2.75 12.92
C ALA A 111 4.77 2.62 12.57
N ALA A 112 4.21 3.58 11.84
CA ALA A 112 2.77 3.68 11.61
C ALA A 112 2.21 2.44 10.93
N GLY A 113 1.02 2.05 11.39
CA GLY A 113 0.22 0.99 10.78
C GLY A 113 -0.45 1.45 9.47
N GLN A 114 -1.05 0.52 8.74
CA GLN A 114 -1.71 0.86 7.47
C GLN A 114 -2.82 1.90 7.66
N SER A 115 -3.72 1.69 8.63
CA SER A 115 -4.84 2.59 8.90
C SER A 115 -4.40 3.99 9.35
N GLU A 116 -3.27 4.10 10.05
CA GLU A 116 -2.70 5.39 10.48
C GLU A 116 -2.13 6.16 9.29
N LEU A 117 -1.46 5.46 8.36
CA LEU A 117 -0.98 6.07 7.12
C LEU A 117 -2.14 6.50 6.21
N GLU A 118 -3.24 5.75 6.18
CA GLU A 118 -4.47 6.11 5.45
C GLU A 118 -5.17 7.34 6.02
N ALA A 119 -4.93 7.70 7.29
CA ALA A 119 -5.43 8.94 7.87
C ALA A 119 -4.76 10.20 7.27
N LEU A 120 -3.64 10.04 6.56
CA LEU A 120 -2.94 11.16 5.93
C LEU A 120 -3.69 11.66 4.67
N PRO A 121 -3.76 12.99 4.47
CA PRO A 121 -4.48 13.55 3.33
C PRO A 121 -3.87 13.12 1.99
N GLY A 122 -4.65 12.43 1.17
CA GLY A 122 -4.23 11.96 -0.15
C GLY A 122 -3.44 10.64 -0.15
N ILE A 123 -3.39 9.95 1.00
CA ILE A 123 -2.86 8.59 1.14
C ILE A 123 -4.04 7.63 1.26
N GLY A 124 -4.14 6.71 0.30
CA GLY A 124 -5.11 5.62 0.34
C GLY A 124 -4.45 4.27 0.62
N PRO A 125 -5.23 3.17 0.70
CA PRO A 125 -4.74 1.85 1.08
C PRO A 125 -3.59 1.36 0.20
N ALA A 126 -3.66 1.61 -1.10
CA ALA A 126 -2.59 1.25 -2.03
C ALA A 126 -1.28 2.02 -1.78
N THR A 127 -1.36 3.27 -1.35
CA THR A 127 -0.17 4.08 -1.04
C THR A 127 0.38 3.74 0.34
N ALA A 128 -0.49 3.52 1.33
CA ALA A 128 -0.10 3.06 2.67
C ALA A 128 0.68 1.75 2.63
N LYS A 129 0.19 0.75 1.89
CA LYS A 129 0.91 -0.51 1.67
C LYS A 129 2.29 -0.33 1.04
N LYS A 130 2.44 0.62 0.11
CA LYS A 130 3.74 0.92 -0.52
C LYS A 130 4.72 1.57 0.45
N ILE A 131 4.25 2.42 1.37
CA ILE A 131 5.10 3.01 2.42
C ILE A 131 5.63 1.91 3.33
N ILE A 132 4.77 0.97 3.74
CA ILE A 132 5.16 -0.18 4.58
C ILE A 132 6.17 -1.07 3.85
N ARG A 133 5.89 -1.47 2.62
CA ARG A 133 6.84 -2.27 1.82
C ARG A 133 8.17 -1.55 1.61
N PHE A 134 8.16 -0.24 1.42
CA PHE A 134 9.38 0.54 1.24
C PHE A 134 10.28 0.45 2.48
N ARG A 135 9.72 0.60 3.69
CA ARG A 135 10.53 0.50 4.92
C ARG A 135 11.02 -0.91 5.21
N GLU A 136 10.33 -1.94 4.72
CA GLU A 136 10.76 -3.34 4.81
C GLU A 136 11.90 -3.66 3.83
N GLN A 137 11.84 -3.12 2.61
CA GLN A 137 12.81 -3.43 1.56
C GLN A 137 14.06 -2.54 1.60
N VAL A 138 13.88 -1.23 1.79
CA VAL A 138 14.96 -0.23 1.75
C VAL A 138 15.47 0.10 3.16
N GLY A 139 14.62 -0.09 4.17
CA GLY A 139 14.87 0.29 5.56
C GLY A 139 14.16 1.57 5.97
N ARG A 140 14.40 1.99 7.22
CA ARG A 140 13.73 3.13 7.86
C ARG A 140 13.99 4.45 7.11
N PHE A 141 12.97 5.31 7.05
CA PHE A 141 13.08 6.67 6.54
C PHE A 141 13.95 7.52 7.50
N LYS A 142 15.00 8.17 6.97
CA LYS A 142 15.90 9.02 7.76
C LYS A 142 15.34 10.42 7.99
N LYS A 143 14.59 10.92 7.00
CA LYS A 143 13.94 12.24 7.02
C LYS A 143 12.52 12.14 6.46
N PRO A 144 11.59 13.01 6.88
CA PRO A 144 10.22 13.01 6.37
C PRO A 144 10.15 13.09 4.84
N SER A 145 11.07 13.82 4.21
CA SER A 145 11.14 13.97 2.75
C SER A 145 11.56 12.70 1.99
N ASP A 146 12.13 11.69 2.66
CA ASP A 146 12.46 10.41 2.01
C ASP A 146 11.20 9.64 1.59
N ILE A 147 10.03 9.97 2.15
CA ILE A 147 8.75 9.38 1.77
C ILE A 147 8.42 9.60 0.28
N LYS A 148 9.00 10.62 -0.36
CA LYS A 148 8.88 10.90 -1.79
C LYS A 148 9.49 9.80 -2.68
N LYS A 149 10.37 8.96 -2.14
CA LYS A 149 10.94 7.80 -2.84
C LYS A 149 9.91 6.68 -3.04
N VAL A 150 8.79 6.72 -2.31
CA VAL A 150 7.69 5.75 -2.43
C VAL A 150 6.86 6.05 -3.68
N LYS A 151 6.69 5.03 -4.54
CA LYS A 151 5.91 5.15 -5.78
C LYS A 151 4.47 5.61 -5.49
N GLY A 152 4.11 6.78 -6.01
CA GLY A 152 2.78 7.39 -5.83
C GLY A 152 2.72 8.51 -4.80
N ILE A 153 3.85 8.89 -4.21
CA ILE A 153 4.01 10.08 -3.36
C ILE A 153 4.92 11.08 -4.07
N GLY A 154 4.32 11.99 -4.84
CA GLY A 154 5.02 13.10 -5.47
C GLY A 154 5.00 14.37 -4.61
N ASP A 155 5.59 15.45 -5.11
CA ASP A 155 5.69 16.75 -4.40
C ASP A 155 4.32 17.27 -3.92
N LYS A 156 3.29 17.13 -4.75
CA LYS A 156 1.92 17.57 -4.42
C LYS A 156 1.36 16.86 -3.19
N LYS A 157 1.60 15.54 -3.06
CA LYS A 157 1.13 14.77 -1.91
C LYS A 157 2.01 15.01 -0.71
N PHE A 158 3.33 15.04 -0.91
CA PHE A 158 4.29 15.34 0.14
C PHE A 158 3.97 16.64 0.87
N LYS A 159 3.76 17.75 0.14
CA LYS A 159 3.40 19.05 0.76
C LYS A 159 2.14 18.99 1.63
N LYS A 160 1.19 18.11 1.33
CA LYS A 160 -0.04 17.94 2.12
C LYS A 160 0.17 17.12 3.38
N ILE A 161 1.09 16.15 3.35
CA ILE A 161 1.32 15.21 4.46
C ILE A 161 2.50 15.62 5.34
N GLU A 162 3.45 16.39 4.81
CA GLU A 162 4.65 16.89 5.51
C GLU A 162 4.37 17.43 6.92
N PRO A 163 3.36 18.29 7.15
CA PRO A 163 3.09 18.80 8.50
C PRO A 163 2.55 17.73 9.46
N PHE A 164 2.14 16.56 8.99
CA PHE A 164 1.52 15.50 9.81
C PHE A 164 2.43 14.30 10.07
N ILE A 165 3.62 14.25 9.45
CA ILE A 165 4.52 13.10 9.51
C ILE A 165 5.79 13.37 10.33
N THR A 166 6.33 12.33 10.95
CA THR A 166 7.61 12.36 11.68
C THR A 166 8.40 11.06 11.48
N THR A 167 9.72 11.10 11.70
CA THR A 167 10.63 9.94 11.56
C THR A 167 11.27 9.50 12.88
N LYS A 168 10.82 10.04 14.02
CA LYS A 168 11.37 9.76 15.36
C LYS A 168 11.43 8.27 15.70
#